data_AF-A0A1G2Z259-F1
#
_entry.id   AF-A0A1G2Z259-F1
#
_cell.length_a   1.000
_cell.length_b   1.000
_cell.length_c   1.000
_cell.angle_alpha   90.00
_cell.angle_beta   90.00
_cell.angle_gamma   90.00
#
_symmetry.space_group_name_H-M   'P 1'
#
loop_
_entity.id
_entity.type
_entity.pdbx_description
1 polymer ?
#
loop_
_entity_poly.entity_id
_entity_poly.type
_entity_poly.pdbx_seq_one_letter_code
_entity_poly.pdbx_strand_id
1 'polypeptide(L)'
;MMDENGRAADDASGCHDKESLLEQVTPLARQINCLDINRVAEVCVQKIPRMVGTRYASLYVLDETCGILHLIGHNHPFAINKIVSLSQSPAPPMVVAIKSKEVILTSDIDSHTRPVIRRSQRAFAENYQTKNCAIVPLVCHERVVGVLNLADKMDPGAFCREDIALIELFGQLIGASIGNINLFEKMQRQATIDGLTGLINHRNFYEALEREVWRSRRYGGTISLIMADIDDLKSINDTYGHRAGDTVIKEVSRHIKDSIRQIDLAARYGGDEFAIILPNTSLDDAVLVSKRIVDTVSRAPVIWQQSRVPLSISVGVGQYGPDVSPEDIASRSDRALYSAKQSGKNTVRVFAPSRGQETRQP
;
A
#
# COMPACT_ATOMS: atom_id res chain seq x y z
N MET A 1 45.44 -40.04 -56.51
CA MET A 1 44.17 -40.16 -57.26
C MET A 1 43.04 -39.84 -56.30
N MET A 2 41.99 -39.20 -56.80
CA MET A 2 40.63 -39.20 -56.26
C MET A 2 40.01 -40.60 -56.44
N ASP A 3 38.98 -41.07 -55.71
CA ASP A 3 38.33 -40.54 -54.49
C ASP A 3 37.93 -41.70 -53.54
N GLU A 4 36.76 -41.93 -52.90
CA GLU A 4 35.42 -41.30 -52.89
C GLU A 4 34.63 -41.65 -51.61
N ASN A 5 33.57 -40.88 -51.31
CA ASN A 5 32.35 -41.28 -50.58
C ASN A 5 32.49 -41.98 -49.21
N GLY A 6 33.31 -41.43 -48.31
CA GLY A 6 33.20 -41.67 -46.86
C GLY A 6 31.96 -41.00 -46.23
N ARG A 7 30.74 -41.44 -46.57
CA ARG A 7 29.49 -40.87 -46.01
C ARG A 7 29.27 -41.31 -44.55
N ALA A 8 29.64 -40.45 -43.61
CA ALA A 8 28.94 -40.40 -42.32
C ALA A 8 27.55 -39.76 -42.52
N ALA A 9 26.55 -40.18 -41.73
CA ALA A 9 25.20 -39.64 -41.82
C ALA A 9 25.07 -38.29 -41.10
N ASP A 10 24.27 -37.38 -41.65
CA ASP A 10 23.74 -36.22 -40.92
C ASP A 10 22.72 -36.72 -39.89
N ASP A 11 23.18 -37.07 -38.68
CA ASP A 11 22.31 -37.23 -37.51
C ASP A 11 21.89 -35.84 -37.01
N ALA A 12 20.99 -35.21 -37.77
CA ALA A 12 20.32 -33.96 -37.44
C ALA A 12 19.29 -34.16 -36.31
N SER A 13 19.75 -34.64 -35.14
CA SER A 13 18.95 -34.81 -33.93
C SER A 13 19.65 -34.18 -32.72
N GLY A 14 18.96 -33.28 -32.02
CA GLY A 14 19.51 -32.54 -30.86
C GLY A 14 19.24 -31.04 -30.83
N CYS A 15 18.64 -30.45 -31.88
CA CYS A 15 18.32 -29.01 -31.94
C CYS A 15 16.84 -28.70 -31.63
N HIS A 16 16.31 -29.25 -30.53
CA HIS A 16 15.02 -28.84 -29.96
C HIS A 16 15.07 -28.92 -28.41
N ASP A 17 14.09 -28.28 -27.77
CA ASP A 17 13.82 -28.30 -26.32
C ASP A 17 14.89 -27.71 -25.37
N LYS A 18 15.44 -26.56 -25.77
CA LYS A 18 15.73 -25.46 -24.83
C LYS A 18 15.22 -24.14 -25.41
N GLU A 19 14.17 -23.57 -24.80
CA GLU A 19 13.92 -22.12 -24.89
C GLU A 19 15.19 -21.38 -24.44
N SER A 20 15.50 -20.24 -25.05
CA SER A 20 16.65 -19.45 -24.62
C SER A 20 16.42 -18.94 -23.20
N LEU A 21 17.45 -18.99 -22.36
CA LEU A 21 17.38 -18.45 -20.99
C LEU A 21 16.94 -16.97 -21.00
N LEU A 22 17.31 -16.23 -22.06
CA LEU A 22 16.89 -14.85 -22.29
C LEU A 22 15.37 -14.71 -22.50
N GLU A 23 14.74 -15.67 -23.18
CA GLU A 23 13.31 -15.71 -23.49
C GLU A 23 12.47 -16.03 -22.26
N GLN A 24 13.01 -16.83 -21.32
CA GLN A 24 12.36 -17.08 -20.03
C GLN A 24 12.55 -15.92 -19.03
N VAL A 25 13.74 -15.32 -18.97
CA VAL A 25 14.03 -14.19 -18.05
C VAL A 25 13.27 -12.92 -18.42
N THR A 26 13.22 -12.55 -19.70
CA THR A 26 12.70 -11.25 -20.15
C THR A 26 11.22 -10.99 -19.77
N PRO A 27 10.28 -11.95 -19.94
CA PRO A 27 8.90 -11.80 -19.51
C PRO A 27 8.75 -11.66 -17.99
N LEU A 28 9.65 -12.27 -17.20
CA LEU A 28 9.61 -12.20 -15.74
C LEU A 28 10.16 -10.87 -15.22
N ALA A 29 11.27 -10.38 -15.79
CA ALA A 29 11.78 -9.04 -15.51
C ALA A 29 10.70 -7.96 -15.76
N ARG A 30 9.92 -8.08 -16.84
CA ARG A 30 8.77 -7.20 -17.12
C ARG A 30 7.61 -7.31 -16.11
N GLN A 31 7.42 -8.47 -15.47
CA GLN A 31 6.38 -8.64 -14.44
C GLN A 31 6.85 -8.19 -13.06
N ILE A 32 8.17 -8.24 -12.78
CA ILE A 32 8.77 -7.74 -11.53
C ILE A 32 8.84 -6.21 -11.55
N ASN A 33 9.16 -5.60 -12.69
CA ASN A 33 9.21 -4.14 -12.85
C ASN A 33 7.81 -3.50 -12.91
N CYS A 34 7.12 -3.48 -11.76
CA CYS A 34 5.82 -2.84 -11.55
C CYS A 34 5.75 -2.21 -10.16
N LEU A 35 4.68 -1.44 -9.90
CA LEU A 35 4.43 -0.80 -8.59
C LEU A 35 3.42 -1.58 -7.72
N ASP A 36 3.28 -2.90 -7.94
CA ASP A 36 2.42 -3.78 -7.13
C ASP A 36 3.27 -4.85 -6.41
N ILE A 37 3.37 -4.72 -5.09
CA ILE A 37 4.15 -5.62 -4.24
C ILE A 37 3.60 -7.06 -4.24
N ASN A 38 2.29 -7.25 -4.45
CA ASN A 38 1.67 -8.57 -4.51
C ASN A 38 2.04 -9.27 -5.81
N ARG A 39 2.05 -8.54 -6.93
CA ARG A 39 2.48 -9.06 -8.23
C ARG A 39 3.96 -9.42 -8.24
N VAL A 40 4.81 -8.60 -7.61
CA VAL A 40 6.23 -8.96 -7.37
C VAL A 40 6.32 -10.24 -6.56
N ALA A 41 5.59 -10.35 -5.44
CA ALA A 41 5.59 -11.54 -4.58
C ALA A 41 5.12 -12.81 -5.31
N GLU A 42 4.05 -12.74 -6.11
CA GLU A 42 3.56 -13.84 -6.94
C GLU A 42 4.66 -14.39 -7.85
N VAL A 43 5.35 -13.52 -8.60
CA VAL A 43 6.46 -13.93 -9.48
C VAL A 43 7.59 -14.57 -8.66
N CYS A 44 7.95 -13.98 -7.52
CA CYS A 44 9.02 -14.45 -6.64
C CYS A 44 8.77 -15.86 -6.09
N VAL A 45 7.51 -16.23 -5.80
CA VAL A 45 7.19 -17.51 -5.13
C VAL A 45 6.58 -18.56 -6.06
N GLN A 46 6.08 -18.17 -7.24
CA GLN A 46 5.49 -19.12 -8.21
C GLN A 46 6.39 -19.41 -9.41
N LYS A 47 7.21 -18.44 -9.87
CA LYS A 47 7.89 -18.53 -11.18
C LYS A 47 9.40 -18.69 -11.06
N ILE A 48 10.05 -17.79 -10.30
CA ILE A 48 11.51 -17.86 -10.06
C ILE A 48 11.98 -19.22 -9.52
N PRO A 49 11.29 -19.88 -8.56
CA PRO A 49 11.78 -21.14 -7.99
C PRO A 49 11.88 -22.26 -9.04
N ARG A 50 10.98 -22.26 -10.03
CA ARG A 50 10.98 -23.22 -11.14
C ARG A 50 12.21 -23.08 -12.05
N MET A 51 12.70 -21.85 -12.26
CA MET A 51 13.91 -21.59 -13.06
C MET A 51 15.19 -21.97 -12.31
N VAL A 52 15.24 -21.73 -11.00
CA VAL A 52 16.40 -21.99 -10.13
C VAL A 52 16.40 -23.43 -9.57
N GLY A 53 15.48 -24.28 -10.03
CA GLY A 53 15.38 -25.67 -9.59
C GLY A 53 15.05 -25.86 -8.10
N THR A 54 14.36 -24.90 -7.47
CA THR A 54 13.99 -24.93 -6.04
C THR A 54 12.48 -25.08 -5.85
N ARG A 55 12.06 -25.87 -4.85
CA ARG A 55 10.63 -26.10 -4.59
C ARG A 55 10.01 -24.95 -3.82
N TYR A 56 10.70 -24.41 -2.82
CA TYR A 56 10.13 -23.45 -1.89
C TYR A 56 10.79 -22.08 -1.98
N ALA A 57 9.97 -21.05 -1.83
CA ALA A 57 10.40 -19.67 -1.78
C ALA A 57 9.54 -18.83 -0.83
N SER A 58 10.16 -17.78 -0.30
CA SER A 58 9.48 -16.78 0.54
C SER A 58 10.12 -15.41 0.36
N LEU A 59 9.27 -14.40 0.13
CA LEU A 59 9.66 -13.00 -0.01
C LEU A 59 9.31 -12.23 1.26
N TYR A 60 10.31 -11.58 1.85
CA TYR A 60 10.14 -10.65 2.96
C TYR A 60 10.54 -9.24 2.54
N VAL A 61 9.81 -8.23 3.03
CA VAL A 61 10.16 -6.80 2.89
C VAL A 61 10.59 -6.26 4.26
N LEU A 62 11.61 -5.40 4.27
CA LEU A 62 12.12 -4.76 5.48
C LEU A 62 11.41 -3.43 5.73
N ASP A 63 10.76 -3.28 6.88
CA ASP A 63 10.51 -1.96 7.44
C ASP A 63 11.79 -1.46 8.13
N GLU A 64 12.44 -0.50 7.48
CA GLU A 64 13.62 0.22 7.98
C GLU A 64 13.36 0.93 9.32
N THR A 65 12.09 1.29 9.60
CA THR A 65 11.69 2.14 10.72
C THR A 65 11.70 1.39 12.05
N CYS A 66 11.21 0.15 12.07
CA CYS A 66 11.17 -0.71 13.26
C CYS A 66 12.19 -1.87 13.23
N GLY A 67 12.89 -2.07 12.11
CA GLY A 67 13.89 -3.14 11.98
C GLY A 67 13.27 -4.53 11.88
N ILE A 68 12.17 -4.66 11.13
CA ILE A 68 11.38 -5.89 11.03
C ILE A 68 11.20 -6.31 9.56
N LEU A 69 11.50 -7.59 9.28
CA LEU A 69 11.09 -8.27 8.06
C LEU A 69 9.64 -8.74 8.18
N HIS A 70 8.80 -8.33 7.24
CA HIS A 70 7.43 -8.80 7.06
C HIS A 70 7.35 -9.78 5.89
N LEU A 71 6.77 -10.96 6.10
CA LEU A 71 6.52 -11.94 5.06
C LEU A 71 5.40 -11.45 4.14
N ILE A 72 5.73 -11.21 2.87
CA ILE A 72 4.76 -10.74 1.85
C ILE A 72 4.13 -11.93 1.11
N GLY A 73 4.91 -12.98 0.84
CA GLY A 73 4.41 -14.17 0.16
C GLY A 73 5.32 -15.38 0.28
N HIS A 74 4.74 -16.56 0.16
CA HIS A 74 5.45 -17.85 0.08
C HIS A 74 4.62 -18.87 -0.71
N ASN A 75 5.28 -19.94 -1.15
CA ASN A 75 4.64 -21.15 -1.69
C ASN A 75 4.82 -22.37 -0.76
N HIS A 76 5.43 -22.19 0.42
CA HIS A 76 5.70 -23.26 1.38
C HIS A 76 4.36 -23.90 1.85
N PRO A 77 4.22 -25.23 1.87
CA PRO A 77 2.99 -25.93 2.28
C PRO A 77 2.83 -26.05 3.82
N PHE A 78 3.74 -25.43 4.58
CA PHE A 78 3.79 -25.43 6.04
C PHE A 78 3.99 -24.00 6.56
N ALA A 79 3.71 -23.79 7.84
CA ALA A 79 3.90 -22.50 8.47
C ALA A 79 5.38 -22.08 8.48
N ILE A 80 5.63 -20.79 8.23
CA ILE A 80 6.93 -20.13 8.38
C ILE A 80 6.75 -18.81 9.16
N ASN A 81 7.86 -18.19 9.59
CA ASN A 81 7.82 -16.94 10.36
C ASN A 81 7.16 -15.83 9.52
N LYS A 82 6.02 -15.28 9.98
CA LYS A 82 5.39 -14.12 9.32
C LYS A 82 6.15 -12.80 9.55
N ILE A 83 6.94 -12.75 10.62
CA ILE A 83 7.64 -11.58 11.14
C ILE A 83 9.01 -12.05 11.64
N VAL A 84 10.09 -11.34 11.31
CA VAL A 84 11.45 -11.59 11.84
C VAL A 84 12.13 -10.26 12.19
N SER A 85 12.64 -10.13 13.41
CA SER A 85 13.29 -8.90 13.89
C SER A 85 14.81 -8.92 13.68
N LEU A 86 15.39 -7.80 13.25
CA LEU A 86 16.84 -7.66 13.02
C LEU A 86 17.67 -7.60 14.34
N SER A 87 17.01 -7.41 15.48
CA SER A 87 17.60 -7.48 16.83
C SER A 87 17.45 -8.86 17.49
N GLN A 88 16.83 -9.84 16.83
CA GLN A 88 16.69 -11.20 17.35
C GLN A 88 18.06 -11.84 17.63
N SER A 89 18.20 -12.48 18.80
CA SER A 89 19.37 -13.24 19.21
C SER A 89 18.99 -14.67 19.59
N PRO A 90 19.66 -15.71 19.07
CA PRO A 90 20.68 -15.66 18.03
C PRO A 90 20.09 -15.22 16.69
N ALA A 91 20.86 -14.45 15.91
CA ALA A 91 20.38 -13.87 14.66
C ALA A 91 19.98 -14.94 13.63
N PRO A 92 18.76 -14.89 13.05
CA PRO A 92 18.37 -15.77 11.94
C PRO A 92 19.22 -15.54 10.68
N PRO A 93 19.35 -16.53 9.78
CA PRO A 93 20.19 -16.41 8.58
C PRO A 93 19.86 -15.19 7.70
N MET A 94 18.58 -14.84 7.55
CA MET A 94 18.15 -13.62 6.84
C MET A 94 18.74 -12.34 7.45
N VAL A 95 18.82 -12.25 8.78
CA VAL A 95 19.39 -11.10 9.50
C VAL A 95 20.91 -11.02 9.29
N VAL A 96 21.58 -12.15 9.04
CA VAL A 96 23.00 -12.15 8.68
C VAL A 96 23.20 -11.69 7.24
N ALA A 97 22.40 -12.19 6.29
CA ALA A 97 22.42 -11.75 4.89
C ALA A 97 22.13 -10.24 4.73
N ILE A 98 21.21 -9.68 5.53
CA ILE A 98 20.97 -8.22 5.58
C ILE A 98 22.21 -7.46 6.07
N LYS A 99 22.94 -8.00 7.05
CA LYS A 99 24.09 -7.34 7.68
C LYS A 99 25.36 -7.42 6.84
N SER A 100 25.57 -8.48 6.07
CA SER A 100 26.65 -8.55 5.06
C SER A 100 26.30 -7.85 3.75
N LYS A 101 25.00 -7.82 3.38
CA LYS A 101 24.49 -7.52 2.03
C LYS A 101 24.94 -8.53 0.96
N GLU A 102 25.43 -9.71 1.38
CA GLU A 102 25.91 -10.78 0.50
C GLU A 102 24.88 -11.91 0.40
N VAL A 103 24.79 -12.55 -0.77
CA VAL A 103 23.94 -13.73 -0.98
C VAL A 103 24.55 -14.94 -0.25
N ILE A 104 23.81 -15.52 0.70
CA ILE A 104 24.23 -16.75 1.36
C ILE A 104 23.77 -17.93 0.51
N LEU A 105 24.71 -18.62 -0.12
CA LEU A 105 24.50 -19.84 -0.91
C LEU A 105 25.06 -21.05 -0.16
N THR A 106 24.29 -22.13 -0.03
CA THR A 106 24.80 -23.38 0.56
C THR A 106 24.11 -24.64 0.03
N SER A 107 24.86 -25.72 -0.10
CA SER A 107 24.35 -27.08 -0.35
C SER A 107 23.88 -27.78 0.93
N ASP A 108 24.48 -27.46 2.08
CA ASP A 108 24.02 -27.88 3.41
C ASP A 108 24.14 -26.71 4.40
N ILE A 109 23.00 -26.19 4.86
CA ILE A 109 22.92 -25.09 5.84
C ILE A 109 23.33 -25.48 7.28
N ASP A 110 23.45 -26.77 7.60
CA ASP A 110 23.98 -27.24 8.90
C ASP A 110 25.52 -27.23 8.93
N SER A 111 26.19 -27.36 7.77
CA SER A 111 27.66 -27.36 7.66
C SER A 111 28.25 -26.05 7.15
N HIS A 112 27.40 -25.08 6.80
CA HIS A 112 27.82 -23.77 6.30
C HIS A 112 28.67 -23.00 7.33
N THR A 113 29.85 -22.53 6.92
CA THR A 113 30.89 -21.99 7.82
C THR A 113 31.02 -20.47 7.82
N ARG A 114 30.50 -19.77 6.80
CA ARG A 114 30.66 -18.32 6.62
C ARG A 114 29.39 -17.71 6.03
N PRO A 115 28.37 -17.38 6.85
CA PRO A 115 28.33 -17.45 8.31
C PRO A 115 28.08 -18.86 8.87
N VAL A 116 28.41 -19.10 10.14
CA VAL A 116 28.01 -20.34 10.84
C VAL A 116 26.52 -20.30 11.18
N ILE A 117 25.72 -21.18 10.57
CA ILE A 117 24.27 -21.24 10.76
C ILE A 117 23.87 -22.46 11.61
N ARG A 118 23.37 -22.22 12.82
CA ARG A 118 22.92 -23.24 13.77
C ARG A 118 21.43 -23.59 13.58
N ARG A 119 21.04 -24.82 13.93
CA ARG A 119 19.63 -25.28 13.92
C ARG A 119 18.74 -24.43 14.83
N SER A 120 19.26 -23.92 15.95
CA SER A 120 18.55 -23.01 16.86
C SER A 120 18.19 -21.63 16.26
N GLN A 121 18.73 -21.27 15.09
CA GLN A 121 18.36 -20.06 14.35
C GLN A 121 17.25 -20.32 13.30
N ARG A 122 16.78 -21.57 13.17
CA ARG A 122 15.88 -22.04 12.10
C ARG A 122 14.70 -22.83 12.67
N ALA A 123 13.66 -22.12 13.14
CA ALA A 123 12.48 -22.70 13.79
C ALA A 123 11.73 -23.78 12.98
N PHE A 124 11.86 -23.79 11.65
CA PHE A 124 11.18 -24.72 10.73
C PHE A 124 12.13 -25.64 9.96
N ALA A 125 13.37 -25.83 10.45
CA ALA A 125 14.42 -26.57 9.74
C ALA A 125 14.02 -28.02 9.34
N GLU A 126 13.12 -28.64 10.11
CA GLU A 126 12.70 -30.04 9.93
C GLU A 126 11.67 -30.23 8.80
N ASN A 127 11.12 -29.15 8.25
CA ASN A 127 10.09 -29.20 7.21
C ASN A 127 10.66 -29.24 5.78
N TYR A 128 11.98 -29.13 5.61
CA TYR A 128 12.67 -29.12 4.32
C TYR A 128 13.30 -30.50 4.05
N GLN A 129 13.25 -31.00 2.81
CA GLN A 129 13.76 -32.34 2.48
C GLN A 129 15.27 -32.30 2.19
N THR A 130 15.74 -31.25 1.51
CA THR A 130 17.15 -30.93 1.32
C THR A 130 17.55 -29.73 2.18
N LYS A 131 18.85 -29.67 2.51
CA LYS A 131 19.45 -28.58 3.28
C LYS A 131 20.06 -27.49 2.40
N ASN A 132 19.80 -27.55 1.09
CA ASN A 132 20.25 -26.58 0.11
C ASN A 132 19.28 -25.37 0.12
N CYS A 133 19.85 -24.17 0.22
CA CYS A 133 19.09 -22.92 0.11
C CYS A 133 19.97 -21.73 -0.31
N ALA A 134 19.32 -20.75 -0.93
CA ALA A 134 19.86 -19.41 -1.19
C ALA A 134 19.08 -18.39 -0.35
N ILE A 135 19.80 -17.49 0.33
CA ILE A 135 19.23 -16.35 1.07
C ILE A 135 19.77 -15.09 0.43
N VAL A 136 18.89 -14.37 -0.27
CA VAL A 136 19.22 -13.28 -1.19
C VAL A 136 18.80 -11.95 -0.54
N PRO A 137 19.74 -11.13 -0.03
CA PRO A 137 19.41 -9.78 0.42
C PRO A 137 19.04 -8.93 -0.81
N LEU A 138 17.88 -8.29 -0.78
CA LEU A 138 17.35 -7.53 -1.89
C LEU A 138 17.79 -6.08 -1.74
N VAL A 139 18.71 -5.63 -2.59
CA VAL A 139 19.39 -4.33 -2.45
C VAL A 139 18.86 -3.29 -3.43
N CYS A 140 18.64 -2.07 -2.96
CA CYS A 140 18.31 -0.90 -3.76
C CYS A 140 19.10 0.31 -3.24
N HIS A 141 19.91 0.96 -4.09
CA HIS A 141 20.76 2.09 -3.71
C HIS A 141 21.52 1.83 -2.40
N GLU A 142 22.31 0.75 -2.39
CA GLU A 142 23.08 0.21 -1.25
C GLU A 142 22.30 -0.21 0.01
N ARG A 143 20.99 0.03 0.10
CA ARG A 143 20.14 -0.36 1.25
C ARG A 143 19.41 -1.67 0.97
N VAL A 144 19.30 -2.52 1.99
CA VAL A 144 18.54 -3.78 1.87
C VAL A 144 17.06 -3.48 2.10
N VAL A 145 16.21 -3.73 1.11
CA VAL A 145 14.76 -3.49 1.15
C VAL A 145 13.95 -4.75 1.47
N GLY A 146 14.60 -5.91 1.52
CA GLY A 146 13.95 -7.20 1.79
C GLY A 146 14.90 -8.38 1.68
N VAL A 147 14.35 -9.59 1.77
CA VAL A 147 15.07 -10.85 1.56
C VAL A 147 14.19 -11.82 0.76
N LEU A 148 14.74 -12.39 -0.31
CA LEU A 148 14.17 -13.57 -0.97
C LEU A 148 14.92 -14.81 -0.47
N ASN A 149 14.20 -15.79 0.05
CA ASN A 149 14.75 -17.11 0.32
C ASN A 149 14.28 -18.08 -0.77
N LEU A 150 15.18 -18.88 -1.30
CA LEU A 150 14.90 -20.07 -2.12
C LEU A 150 15.43 -21.30 -1.37
N ALA A 151 14.65 -22.36 -1.28
CA ALA A 151 14.95 -23.52 -0.45
C ALA A 151 14.41 -24.82 -1.05
N ASP A 152 14.95 -25.94 -0.56
CA ASP A 152 14.60 -27.30 -1.02
C ASP A 152 14.89 -27.45 -2.52
N LYS A 153 16.18 -27.32 -2.90
CA LYS A 153 16.64 -27.55 -4.28
C LYS A 153 16.30 -28.99 -4.69
N MET A 154 15.75 -29.15 -5.90
CA MET A 154 15.30 -30.43 -6.44
C MET A 154 16.46 -31.36 -6.82
N ASP A 155 17.56 -30.77 -7.27
CA ASP A 155 18.85 -31.41 -7.35
C ASP A 155 19.57 -31.23 -5.98
N PRO A 156 20.03 -32.29 -5.31
CA PRO A 156 20.78 -32.19 -4.05
C PRO A 156 22.21 -31.64 -4.23
N GLY A 157 22.68 -31.42 -5.45
CA GLY A 157 23.93 -30.72 -5.74
C GLY A 157 23.95 -29.26 -5.26
N ALA A 158 25.10 -28.60 -5.41
CA ALA A 158 25.22 -27.16 -5.17
C ALA A 158 24.45 -26.35 -6.23
N PHE A 159 24.32 -25.03 -6.04
CA PHE A 159 23.91 -24.15 -7.14
C PHE A 159 25.00 -24.10 -8.21
N CYS A 160 24.62 -24.26 -9.48
CA CYS A 160 25.53 -24.13 -10.61
C CYS A 160 25.73 -22.66 -11.00
N ARG A 161 26.55 -22.36 -12.02
CA ARG A 161 26.83 -20.97 -12.42
C ARG A 161 25.58 -20.27 -12.96
N GLU A 162 24.74 -21.03 -13.64
CA GLU A 162 23.48 -20.62 -14.23
C GLU A 162 22.45 -20.31 -13.13
N ASP A 163 22.32 -21.18 -12.11
CA ASP A 163 21.51 -20.92 -10.92
C ASP A 163 21.93 -19.60 -10.24
N ILE A 164 23.23 -19.42 -10.01
CA ILE A 164 23.79 -18.25 -9.31
C ILE A 164 23.52 -16.96 -10.10
N ALA A 165 23.77 -16.97 -11.42
CA ALA A 165 23.50 -15.82 -12.28
C ALA A 165 22.01 -15.42 -12.29
N LEU A 166 21.09 -16.40 -12.27
CA LEU A 166 19.65 -16.14 -12.13
C LEU A 166 19.30 -15.56 -10.75
N ILE A 167 19.86 -16.13 -9.68
CA ILE A 167 19.65 -15.67 -8.29
C ILE A 167 20.09 -14.21 -8.12
N GLU A 168 21.28 -13.86 -8.61
CA GLU A 168 21.83 -12.51 -8.53
C GLU A 168 21.03 -11.51 -9.38
N LEU A 169 20.70 -11.87 -10.63
CA LEU A 169 19.91 -11.03 -11.53
C LEU A 169 18.52 -10.74 -10.96
N PHE A 170 17.80 -11.76 -10.49
CA PHE A 170 16.50 -11.56 -9.87
C PHE A 170 16.62 -10.81 -8.54
N GLY A 171 17.65 -11.06 -7.73
CA GLY A 171 17.92 -10.31 -6.50
C GLY A 171 18.04 -8.80 -6.74
N GLN A 172 18.75 -8.40 -7.80
CA GLN A 172 18.85 -7.00 -8.23
C GLN A 172 17.51 -6.45 -8.76
N LEU A 173 16.81 -7.16 -9.65
CA LEU A 173 15.55 -6.71 -10.24
C LEU A 173 14.43 -6.53 -9.20
N ILE A 174 14.31 -7.48 -8.26
CA ILE A 174 13.34 -7.44 -7.17
C ILE A 174 13.74 -6.34 -6.17
N GLY A 175 15.02 -6.25 -5.82
CA GLY A 175 15.54 -5.17 -4.95
C GLY A 175 15.20 -3.79 -5.50
N ALA A 176 15.48 -3.54 -6.78
CA ALA A 176 15.13 -2.30 -7.46
C ALA A 176 13.61 -2.02 -7.43
N SER A 177 12.79 -3.03 -7.71
CA SER A 177 11.33 -2.87 -7.82
C SER A 177 10.68 -2.63 -6.45
N ILE A 178 11.08 -3.35 -5.40
CA ILE A 178 10.63 -3.11 -4.02
C ILE A 178 11.13 -1.75 -3.51
N GLY A 179 12.36 -1.35 -3.86
CA GLY A 179 12.86 -0.01 -3.57
C GLY A 179 12.05 1.10 -4.25
N ASN A 180 11.63 0.90 -5.50
CA ASN A 180 10.77 1.83 -6.23
C ASN A 180 9.36 1.89 -5.65
N ILE A 181 8.76 0.76 -5.25
CA ILE A 181 7.47 0.71 -4.53
C ILE A 181 7.58 1.50 -3.21
N ASN A 182 8.58 1.20 -2.40
CA ASN A 182 8.81 1.88 -1.11
C ASN A 182 9.08 3.39 -1.28
N LEU A 183 9.76 3.80 -2.35
CA LEU A 183 9.99 5.21 -2.67
C LEU A 183 8.71 5.90 -3.14
N PHE A 184 7.95 5.28 -4.05
CA PHE A 184 6.66 5.80 -4.52
C PHE A 184 5.68 5.95 -3.36
N GLU A 185 5.58 4.96 -2.47
CA GLU A 185 4.81 5.08 -1.23
C GLU A 185 5.31 6.22 -0.33
N LYS A 186 6.62 6.37 -0.13
CA LYS A 186 7.17 7.49 0.67
C LYS A 186 6.83 8.85 0.05
N MET A 187 6.86 9.00 -1.28
CA MET A 187 6.38 10.20 -1.98
C MET A 187 4.87 10.44 -1.80
N GLN A 188 4.05 9.40 -1.94
CA GLN A 188 2.59 9.45 -1.71
C GLN A 188 2.21 9.68 -0.23
N ARG A 189 3.13 9.42 0.72
CA ARG A 189 3.01 9.78 2.15
C ARG A 189 3.47 11.22 2.43
N GLN A 190 4.33 11.80 1.58
CA GLN A 190 4.84 13.17 1.73
C GLN A 190 3.99 14.24 1.03
N ALA A 191 3.16 13.87 0.04
CA ALA A 191 2.15 14.75 -0.50
C ALA A 191 1.05 15.00 0.55
N THR A 192 1.10 16.12 1.27
CA THR A 192 0.12 16.46 2.33
C THR A 192 -1.20 17.06 1.80
N ILE A 193 -1.23 17.38 0.50
CA ILE A 193 -2.27 18.18 -0.16
C ILE A 193 -2.81 17.39 -1.37
N ASP A 194 -4.12 17.40 -1.58
CA ASP A 194 -4.75 16.91 -2.80
C ASP A 194 -4.45 17.84 -3.99
N GLY A 195 -3.85 17.29 -5.05
CA GLY A 195 -3.38 18.05 -6.20
C GLY A 195 -4.47 18.65 -7.10
N LEU A 196 -5.75 18.33 -6.87
CA LEU A 196 -6.86 18.91 -7.62
C LEU A 196 -7.44 20.16 -6.92
N THR A 197 -7.60 20.09 -5.60
CA THR A 197 -8.32 21.08 -4.77
C THR A 197 -7.42 22.01 -3.96
N GLY A 198 -6.20 21.60 -3.62
CA GLY A 198 -5.36 22.35 -2.69
C GLY A 198 -5.84 22.30 -1.23
N LEU A 199 -6.68 21.31 -0.88
CA LEU A 199 -7.03 20.92 0.49
C LEU A 199 -6.11 19.80 0.99
N ILE A 200 -6.10 19.49 2.29
CA ILE A 200 -5.38 18.30 2.77
C ILE A 200 -6.05 17.02 2.24
N ASN A 201 -5.29 15.94 2.08
CA ASN A 201 -5.86 14.66 1.62
C ASN A 201 -6.44 13.83 2.78
N HIS A 202 -7.16 12.76 2.43
CA HIS A 202 -7.73 11.76 3.36
C HIS A 202 -6.76 11.22 4.42
N ARG A 203 -5.49 10.93 4.08
CA ARG A 203 -4.50 10.42 5.05
C ARG A 203 -4.15 11.49 6.08
N ASN A 204 -3.78 12.68 5.64
CA ASN A 204 -3.39 13.77 6.54
C ASN A 204 -4.59 14.39 7.28
N PHE A 205 -5.83 14.15 6.82
CA PHE A 205 -7.05 14.39 7.58
C PHE A 205 -7.09 13.56 8.89
N TYR A 206 -6.85 12.26 8.84
CA TYR A 206 -6.83 11.43 10.06
C TYR A 206 -5.72 11.87 11.02
N GLU A 207 -4.52 12.16 10.51
CA GLU A 207 -3.42 12.73 11.31
C GLU A 207 -3.75 14.10 11.92
N ALA A 208 -4.60 14.90 11.28
CA ALA A 208 -5.08 16.17 11.82
C ALA A 208 -6.17 15.97 12.88
N LEU A 209 -7.13 15.09 12.63
CA LEU A 209 -8.21 14.77 13.54
C LEU A 209 -7.69 14.13 14.83
N GLU A 210 -6.73 13.21 14.74
CA GLU A 210 -6.08 12.63 15.92
C GLU A 210 -5.35 13.69 16.75
N ARG A 211 -4.59 14.59 16.12
CA ARG A 211 -3.92 15.71 16.82
C ARG A 211 -4.91 16.63 17.53
N GLU A 212 -6.05 16.91 16.93
CA GLU A 212 -7.10 17.71 17.56
C GLU A 212 -7.81 16.96 18.70
N VAL A 213 -8.04 15.65 18.58
CA VAL A 213 -8.53 14.80 19.70
C VAL A 213 -7.53 14.82 20.86
N TRP A 214 -6.23 14.70 20.61
CA TRP A 214 -5.20 14.86 21.64
C TRP A 214 -5.15 16.27 22.24
N ARG A 215 -5.43 17.31 21.46
CA ARG A 215 -5.49 18.71 21.93
C ARG A 215 -6.71 18.92 22.84
N SER A 216 -7.89 18.41 22.45
CA SER A 216 -9.12 18.39 23.27
C SER A 216 -8.92 17.61 24.57
N ARG A 217 -8.29 16.42 24.52
CA ARG A 217 -7.93 15.64 25.73
C ARG A 217 -7.05 16.42 26.71
N ARG A 218 -6.10 17.21 26.20
CA ARG A 218 -5.07 17.88 27.01
C ARG A 218 -5.52 19.23 27.59
N TYR A 219 -6.38 19.97 26.89
CA TYR A 219 -6.76 21.34 27.25
C TYR A 219 -8.27 21.52 27.46
N GLY A 220 -9.07 20.47 27.30
CA GLY A 220 -10.52 20.56 27.21
C GLY A 220 -10.99 21.12 25.86
N GLY A 221 -12.31 21.28 25.74
CA GLY A 221 -12.96 21.71 24.50
C GLY A 221 -13.54 20.55 23.69
N THR A 222 -14.43 20.87 22.76
CA THR A 222 -15.11 19.90 21.88
C THR A 222 -14.61 20.02 20.44
N ILE A 223 -14.75 18.96 19.66
CA ILE A 223 -14.44 18.94 18.24
C ILE A 223 -15.74 18.70 17.50
N SER A 224 -16.04 19.54 16.52
CA SER A 224 -17.10 19.24 15.56
C SER A 224 -16.47 18.75 14.25
N LEU A 225 -17.03 17.69 13.65
CA LEU A 225 -16.62 17.21 12.33
C LEU A 225 -17.80 17.34 11.36
N ILE A 226 -17.55 18.00 10.24
CA ILE A 226 -18.43 17.99 9.08
C ILE A 226 -17.92 16.94 8.08
N MET A 227 -18.82 16.11 7.56
CA MET A 227 -18.63 15.30 6.35
C MET A 227 -19.56 15.86 5.27
N ALA A 228 -19.06 16.06 4.05
CA ALA A 228 -19.83 16.67 2.96
C ALA A 228 -19.54 16.01 1.61
N ASP A 229 -20.50 16.04 0.69
CA ASP A 229 -20.38 15.35 -0.61
C ASP A 229 -21.21 16.06 -1.69
N ILE A 230 -20.66 16.14 -2.90
CA ILE A 230 -21.26 16.84 -4.04
C ILE A 230 -22.42 16.03 -4.62
N ASP A 231 -23.62 16.56 -4.44
CA ASP A 231 -24.84 15.94 -4.91
C ASP A 231 -24.83 15.78 -6.45
N ASP A 232 -24.99 14.53 -6.89
CA ASP A 232 -25.10 14.13 -8.30
C ASP A 232 -23.90 14.48 -9.20
N LEU A 233 -22.68 14.56 -8.65
CA LEU A 233 -21.47 14.75 -9.46
C LEU A 233 -21.31 13.68 -10.55
N LYS A 234 -21.74 12.43 -10.32
CA LYS A 234 -21.76 11.42 -11.38
C LYS A 234 -22.61 11.88 -12.58
N SER A 235 -23.82 12.39 -12.36
CA SER A 235 -24.67 12.90 -13.44
C SER A 235 -24.04 14.09 -14.16
N ILE A 236 -23.30 14.94 -13.45
CA ILE A 236 -22.51 16.03 -14.05
C ILE A 236 -21.38 15.47 -14.93
N ASN A 237 -20.64 14.45 -14.46
CA ASN A 237 -19.59 13.77 -15.23
C ASN A 237 -20.15 13.07 -16.48
N ASP A 238 -21.26 12.35 -16.34
CA ASP A 238 -21.89 11.61 -17.44
C ASP A 238 -22.49 12.58 -18.50
N THR A 239 -22.87 13.80 -18.11
CA THR A 239 -23.46 14.82 -19.02
C THR A 239 -22.41 15.74 -19.65
N TYR A 240 -21.40 16.19 -18.90
CA TYR A 240 -20.46 17.25 -19.30
C TYR A 240 -18.99 16.78 -19.39
N GLY A 241 -18.71 15.52 -19.07
CA GLY A 241 -17.39 14.90 -19.04
C GLY A 241 -16.59 15.20 -17.76
N HIS A 242 -15.63 14.33 -17.43
CA HIS A 242 -14.85 14.42 -16.19
C HIS A 242 -14.16 15.77 -15.94
N ARG A 243 -13.78 16.51 -16.99
CA ARG A 243 -13.17 17.84 -16.85
C ARG A 243 -14.14 18.90 -16.32
N ALA A 244 -15.45 18.72 -16.52
CA ALA A 244 -16.48 19.53 -15.86
C ALA A 244 -16.57 19.17 -14.37
N GLY A 245 -16.59 17.87 -14.04
CA GLY A 245 -16.58 17.39 -12.66
C GLY A 245 -15.35 17.86 -11.87
N ASP A 246 -14.15 17.79 -12.46
CA ASP A 246 -12.92 18.36 -11.89
C ASP A 246 -13.04 19.86 -11.57
N THR A 247 -13.78 20.60 -12.41
CA THR A 247 -14.03 22.04 -12.24
C THR A 247 -15.05 22.28 -11.13
N VAL A 248 -16.07 21.43 -11.02
CA VAL A 248 -17.05 21.45 -9.91
C VAL A 248 -16.39 21.09 -8.58
N ILE A 249 -15.57 20.05 -8.52
CA ILE A 249 -14.82 19.65 -7.31
C ILE A 249 -13.92 20.81 -6.83
N LYS A 250 -13.22 21.48 -7.76
CA LYS A 250 -12.43 22.69 -7.44
C LYS A 250 -13.27 23.80 -6.86
N GLU A 251 -14.38 24.15 -7.51
CA GLU A 251 -15.21 25.28 -7.09
C GLU A 251 -15.90 25.01 -5.74
N VAL A 252 -16.39 23.79 -5.51
CA VAL A 252 -16.88 23.35 -4.18
C VAL A 252 -15.77 23.42 -3.13
N SER A 253 -14.56 22.95 -3.44
CA SER A 253 -13.44 23.00 -2.49
C SER A 253 -13.05 24.43 -2.11
N ARG A 254 -13.16 25.37 -3.06
CA ARG A 254 -12.98 26.81 -2.82
C ARG A 254 -14.10 27.35 -1.91
N HIS A 255 -15.36 27.05 -2.21
CA HIS A 255 -16.50 27.47 -1.37
C HIS A 255 -16.45 26.90 0.06
N ILE A 256 -15.98 25.67 0.25
CA ILE A 256 -15.71 25.10 1.58
C ILE A 256 -14.62 25.92 2.28
N LYS A 257 -13.48 26.16 1.61
CA LYS A 257 -12.33 26.89 2.18
C LYS A 257 -12.65 28.35 2.55
N ASP A 258 -13.41 29.03 1.70
CA ASP A 258 -13.88 30.40 1.93
C ASP A 258 -14.97 30.46 3.03
N SER A 259 -15.56 29.32 3.39
CA SER A 259 -16.62 29.19 4.41
C SER A 259 -16.10 28.80 5.80
N ILE A 260 -14.80 28.68 6.03
CA ILE A 260 -14.21 28.21 7.30
C ILE A 260 -13.17 29.19 7.87
N ARG A 261 -12.78 29.02 9.14
CA ARG A 261 -11.76 29.84 9.82
C ARG A 261 -10.35 29.33 9.50
N GLN A 262 -9.33 30.16 9.72
CA GLN A 262 -7.92 29.76 9.51
C GLN A 262 -7.45 28.60 10.41
N ILE A 263 -8.12 28.36 11.53
CA ILE A 263 -7.86 27.24 12.46
C ILE A 263 -8.62 25.95 12.11
N ASP A 264 -9.60 26.05 11.21
CA ASP A 264 -10.40 24.92 10.76
C ASP A 264 -9.66 24.20 9.62
N LEU A 265 -9.85 22.89 9.49
CA LEU A 265 -9.11 22.08 8.51
C LEU A 265 -10.05 21.35 7.56
N ALA A 266 -10.15 21.85 6.32
CA ALA A 266 -10.85 21.20 5.23
C ALA A 266 -9.94 20.24 4.46
N ALA A 267 -10.46 19.04 4.20
CA ALA A 267 -9.81 17.95 3.50
C ALA A 267 -10.68 17.45 2.33
N ARG A 268 -10.03 16.94 1.29
CA ARG A 268 -10.68 16.04 0.32
C ARG A 268 -10.59 14.61 0.86
N TYR A 269 -11.73 14.04 1.21
CA TYR A 269 -11.85 12.73 1.85
C TYR A 269 -11.98 11.60 0.82
N GLY A 270 -12.70 11.84 -0.27
CA GLY A 270 -12.95 10.87 -1.33
C GLY A 270 -12.84 11.46 -2.73
N GLY A 271 -13.55 10.88 -3.70
CA GLY A 271 -13.62 11.42 -5.07
C GLY A 271 -14.32 12.78 -5.10
N ASP A 272 -15.51 12.82 -4.54
CA ASP A 272 -16.46 13.91 -4.39
C ASP A 272 -16.78 14.27 -2.93
N GLU A 273 -16.19 13.54 -1.98
CA GLU A 273 -16.37 13.71 -0.53
C GLU A 273 -15.30 14.62 0.08
N PHE A 274 -15.72 15.42 1.07
CA PHE A 274 -14.91 16.34 1.84
C PHE A 274 -15.15 16.15 3.34
N ALA A 275 -14.12 16.42 4.15
CA ALA A 275 -14.22 16.43 5.60
C ALA A 275 -13.70 17.77 6.15
N ILE A 276 -14.38 18.37 7.13
CA ILE A 276 -13.94 19.61 7.76
C ILE A 276 -13.91 19.44 9.28
N ILE A 277 -12.70 19.51 9.85
CA ILE A 277 -12.47 19.54 11.28
C ILE A 277 -12.70 20.97 11.77
N LEU A 278 -13.59 21.16 12.74
CA LEU A 278 -13.89 22.43 13.40
C LEU A 278 -13.47 22.34 14.88
N PRO A 279 -12.25 22.79 15.24
CA PRO A 279 -11.77 22.71 16.61
C PRO A 279 -12.50 23.68 17.54
N ASN A 280 -12.66 23.29 18.81
CA ASN A 280 -13.27 24.10 19.88
C ASN A 280 -14.61 24.76 19.47
N THR A 281 -15.40 24.07 18.64
CA THR A 281 -16.58 24.63 17.98
C THR A 281 -17.83 23.87 18.40
N SER A 282 -18.88 24.61 18.82
CA SER A 282 -20.14 24.03 19.27
C SER A 282 -20.90 23.33 18.15
N LEU A 283 -21.85 22.45 18.47
CA LEU A 283 -22.70 21.81 17.46
C LEU A 283 -23.52 22.84 16.67
N ASP A 284 -24.02 23.89 17.34
CA ASP A 284 -24.80 24.95 16.69
C ASP A 284 -23.93 25.81 15.77
N ASP A 285 -22.73 26.19 16.20
CA ASP A 285 -21.74 26.87 15.34
C ASP A 285 -21.38 26.01 14.12
N ALA A 286 -21.16 24.70 14.33
CA ALA A 286 -20.84 23.77 13.25
C ALA A 286 -22.00 23.66 12.25
N VAL A 287 -23.25 23.61 12.72
CA VAL A 287 -24.44 23.67 11.86
C VAL A 287 -24.54 24.99 11.10
N LEU A 288 -24.12 26.12 11.68
CA LEU A 288 -24.05 27.41 10.96
C LEU A 288 -22.96 27.40 9.86
N VAL A 289 -21.79 26.78 10.13
CA VAL A 289 -20.74 26.56 9.11
C VAL A 289 -21.26 25.65 7.98
N SER A 290 -21.87 24.51 8.32
CA SER A 290 -22.48 23.60 7.34
C SER A 290 -23.53 24.30 6.47
N LYS A 291 -24.42 25.10 7.07
CA LYS A 291 -25.43 25.89 6.33
C LYS A 291 -24.77 26.88 5.38
N ARG A 292 -23.73 27.61 5.81
CA ARG A 292 -22.96 28.52 4.96
C ARG A 292 -22.31 27.81 3.76
N ILE A 293 -21.80 26.59 3.95
CA ILE A 293 -21.25 25.78 2.84
C ILE A 293 -22.37 25.44 1.84
N VAL A 294 -23.51 24.92 2.28
CA VAL A 294 -24.65 24.59 1.41
C VAL A 294 -25.18 25.85 0.68
N ASP A 295 -25.35 26.96 1.39
CA ASP A 295 -25.84 28.22 0.82
C ASP A 295 -24.87 28.82 -0.21
N THR A 296 -23.55 28.75 0.03
CA THR A 296 -22.57 29.34 -0.90
C THR A 296 -22.36 28.49 -2.14
N VAL A 297 -22.32 27.15 -2.00
CA VAL A 297 -22.25 26.23 -3.15
C VAL A 297 -23.51 26.32 -4.01
N SER A 298 -24.70 26.22 -3.43
CA SER A 298 -25.96 26.20 -4.21
C SER A 298 -26.27 27.51 -4.94
N ARG A 299 -25.69 28.63 -4.49
CA ARG A 299 -25.79 29.95 -5.15
C ARG A 299 -24.70 30.19 -6.21
N ALA A 300 -23.69 29.33 -6.31
CA ALA A 300 -22.53 29.48 -7.18
C ALA A 300 -22.48 28.38 -8.28
N PRO A 301 -23.29 28.51 -9.35
CA PRO A 301 -23.27 27.57 -10.47
C PRO A 301 -21.96 27.70 -11.27
N VAL A 302 -21.41 26.57 -11.71
CA VAL A 302 -20.24 26.56 -12.61
C VAL A 302 -20.70 26.85 -14.04
N ILE A 303 -20.01 27.77 -14.73
CA ILE A 303 -20.20 28.01 -16.17
C ILE A 303 -19.23 27.11 -16.94
N TRP A 304 -19.76 26.09 -17.60
CA TRP A 304 -18.99 25.12 -18.40
C TRP A 304 -19.46 25.15 -19.85
N GLN A 305 -18.58 25.56 -20.77
CA GLN A 305 -18.87 25.61 -22.22
C GLN A 305 -20.22 26.30 -22.53
N GLN A 306 -20.41 27.51 -21.99
CA GLN A 306 -21.66 28.31 -22.05
C GLN A 306 -22.88 27.71 -21.33
N SER A 307 -22.83 26.47 -20.86
CA SER A 307 -23.87 25.86 -20.01
C SER A 307 -23.71 26.29 -18.54
N ARG A 308 -24.84 26.51 -17.85
CA ARG A 308 -24.89 26.77 -16.41
C ARG A 308 -25.12 25.45 -15.67
N VAL A 309 -24.08 24.90 -15.04
CA VAL A 309 -24.17 23.70 -14.21
C VAL A 309 -24.58 24.12 -12.79
N PRO A 310 -25.78 23.76 -12.30
CA PRO A 310 -26.16 24.00 -10.90
C PRO A 310 -25.34 23.11 -9.98
N LEU A 311 -25.00 23.62 -8.79
CA LEU A 311 -24.32 22.86 -7.75
C LEU A 311 -25.23 22.62 -6.55
N SER A 312 -25.00 21.52 -5.84
CA SER A 312 -25.60 21.21 -4.54
C SER A 312 -24.64 20.32 -3.75
N ILE A 313 -24.72 20.38 -2.43
CA ILE A 313 -23.87 19.60 -1.53
C ILE A 313 -24.69 19.10 -0.34
N SER A 314 -24.60 17.81 -0.05
CA SER A 314 -25.17 17.20 1.15
C SER A 314 -24.15 17.24 2.27
N VAL A 315 -24.60 17.47 3.51
CA VAL A 315 -23.71 17.70 4.65
C VAL A 315 -24.20 16.99 5.92
N GLY A 316 -23.34 16.14 6.49
CA GLY A 316 -23.45 15.58 7.82
C GLY A 316 -22.58 16.33 8.82
N VAL A 317 -23.07 16.59 10.03
CA VAL A 317 -22.30 17.26 11.09
C VAL A 317 -22.55 16.63 12.45
N GLY A 318 -21.50 16.50 13.25
CA GLY A 318 -21.59 16.04 14.64
C GLY A 318 -20.56 16.73 15.53
N GLN A 319 -20.82 16.72 16.84
CA GLN A 319 -19.94 17.24 17.88
C GLN A 319 -19.51 16.09 18.79
N TYR A 320 -18.24 16.10 19.19
CA TYR A 320 -17.57 15.00 19.87
C TYR A 320 -16.73 15.50 21.05
N GLY A 321 -16.73 14.71 22.11
CA GLY A 321 -15.85 14.88 23.27
C GLY A 321 -14.50 14.18 23.06
N PRO A 322 -13.53 14.41 23.97
CA PRO A 322 -12.17 13.89 23.87
C PRO A 322 -12.08 12.36 23.83
N ASP A 323 -13.04 11.64 24.40
CA ASP A 323 -12.97 10.19 24.61
C ASP A 323 -13.36 9.34 23.38
N VAL A 324 -13.78 9.98 22.28
CA VAL A 324 -14.13 9.31 21.02
C VAL A 324 -12.87 9.14 20.15
N SER A 325 -12.77 8.05 19.37
CA SER A 325 -11.65 7.86 18.42
C SER A 325 -11.90 8.61 17.11
N PRO A 326 -10.84 8.96 16.33
CA PRO A 326 -10.98 9.62 15.03
C PRO A 326 -11.89 8.86 14.05
N GLU A 327 -11.82 7.53 14.05
CA GLU A 327 -12.61 6.64 13.19
C GLU A 327 -14.10 6.68 13.56
N ASP A 328 -14.40 6.66 14.86
CA ASP A 328 -15.77 6.80 15.36
C ASP A 328 -16.33 8.20 15.07
N ILE A 329 -15.51 9.25 15.20
CA ILE A 329 -15.87 10.64 14.85
C ILE A 329 -16.25 10.72 13.36
N ALA A 330 -15.38 10.18 12.47
CA ALA A 330 -15.64 10.13 11.03
C ALA A 330 -16.91 9.33 10.70
N SER A 331 -17.03 8.10 11.20
CA SER A 331 -18.19 7.22 10.95
C SER A 331 -19.52 7.81 11.44
N ARG A 332 -19.51 8.52 12.58
CA ARG A 332 -20.71 9.17 13.12
C ARG A 332 -21.13 10.37 12.25
N SER A 333 -20.21 11.23 11.80
CA SER A 333 -20.55 12.33 10.89
C SER A 333 -20.96 11.83 9.49
N ASP A 334 -20.35 10.76 8.99
CA ASP A 334 -20.74 10.11 7.73
C ASP A 334 -22.17 9.56 7.78
N ARG A 335 -22.57 8.90 8.87
CA ARG A 335 -23.97 8.49 9.07
C ARG A 335 -24.97 9.66 9.01
N ALA A 336 -24.55 10.88 9.38
CA ALA A 336 -25.36 12.08 9.21
C ALA A 336 -25.38 12.56 7.74
N LEU A 337 -24.25 12.47 7.02
CA LEU A 337 -24.16 12.80 5.59
C LEU A 337 -25.06 11.88 4.75
N TYR A 338 -25.05 10.57 5.05
CA TYR A 338 -25.96 9.61 4.45
C TYR A 338 -27.44 9.98 4.67
N SER A 339 -27.79 10.42 5.88
CA SER A 339 -29.13 10.94 6.18
C SER A 339 -29.46 12.22 5.40
N ALA A 340 -28.48 13.11 5.18
CA ALA A 340 -28.68 14.31 4.37
C ALA A 340 -29.04 13.94 2.92
N LYS A 341 -28.25 13.07 2.28
CA LYS A 341 -28.51 12.54 0.94
C LYS A 341 -29.88 11.88 0.82
N GLN A 342 -30.26 11.01 1.76
CA GLN A 342 -31.59 10.37 1.77
C GLN A 342 -32.74 11.38 1.92
N SER A 343 -32.51 12.50 2.62
CA SER A 343 -33.57 13.46 2.98
C SER A 343 -33.85 14.56 1.93
N GLY A 344 -33.49 14.31 0.66
CA GLY A 344 -33.74 15.22 -0.46
C GLY A 344 -32.52 16.00 -0.97
N LYS A 345 -31.32 15.71 -0.47
CA LYS A 345 -30.05 16.37 -0.85
C LYS A 345 -29.99 17.87 -0.53
N ASN A 346 -28.89 18.55 -0.89
CA ASN A 346 -28.65 19.98 -0.72
C ASN A 346 -29.00 20.50 0.69
N THR A 347 -28.56 19.78 1.73
CA THR A 347 -29.08 19.98 3.09
C THR A 347 -28.09 19.55 4.17
N VAL A 348 -28.34 20.00 5.40
CA VAL A 348 -27.53 19.68 6.59
C VAL A 348 -28.31 18.73 7.51
N ARG A 349 -27.68 17.64 7.93
CA ARG A 349 -28.17 16.76 9.01
C ARG A 349 -27.16 16.66 10.14
N VAL A 350 -27.69 16.66 11.36
CA VAL A 350 -26.93 16.44 12.59
C VAL A 350 -26.86 14.94 12.88
N PHE A 351 -25.71 14.44 13.35
CA PHE A 351 -25.61 13.11 13.92
C PHE A 351 -26.40 13.05 15.24
N ALA A 352 -27.61 12.51 15.17
CA ALA A 352 -28.34 12.07 16.35
C ALA A 352 -27.88 10.65 16.72
N PRO A 353 -27.31 10.42 17.92
CA PRO A 353 -27.11 9.06 18.41
C PRO A 353 -28.46 8.37 18.55
N SER A 354 -28.55 7.11 18.11
CA SER A 354 -29.78 6.32 18.21
C SER A 354 -30.19 6.18 19.68
N ARG A 355 -31.37 6.68 20.06
CA ARG A 355 -31.94 6.46 21.41
C ARG A 355 -32.06 4.96 21.68
N GLY A 356 -31.15 4.41 22.48
CA GLY A 356 -31.01 2.96 22.68
C GLY A 356 -29.71 2.48 23.33
N GLN A 357 -28.70 3.34 23.52
CA GLN A 357 -27.48 3.02 24.26
C GLN A 357 -27.08 4.14 25.25
N GLU A 358 -28.02 4.57 26.09
CA GLU A 358 -27.68 5.31 27.31
C GLU A 358 -27.56 4.34 28.50
N THR A 359 -26.41 4.39 29.16
CA THR A 359 -26.14 3.89 30.52
C THR A 359 -26.68 2.52 30.93
N ARG A 360 -25.83 1.48 30.77
CA ARG A 360 -25.66 0.44 31.81
C ARG A 360 -24.26 0.58 32.43
N GLN A 361 -24.19 1.33 33.53
CA GLN A 361 -23.12 1.28 34.53
C GLN A 361 -23.71 1.78 35.88
N PRO A 362 -23.21 1.29 37.03
CA PRO A 362 -22.40 0.08 37.22
C PRO A 362 -23.25 -1.19 37.11
#